data_AF-A0A387BM25-F1
#
_entry.id   AF-A0A387BM25-F1
#
_cell.length_a   1.000
_cell.length_b   1.000
_cell.length_c   1.000
_cell.angle_alpha   90.00
_cell.angle_beta   90.00
_cell.angle_gamma   90.00
#
_symmetry.space_group_name_H-M   'P 1'
#
loop_
_entity.id
_entity.type
_entity.pdbx_description
1 polymer ?
#
loop_
_entity_poly.entity_id
_entity_poly.type
_entity_poly.pdbx_seq_one_letter_code
_entity_poly.pdbx_strand_id
1 'polypeptide(L)'
;MSYTQSERTEYKKSAKKIASLLGDDFSALEKEALDFQTDHYKSYAQEGQKRLVEALEKNNFSLTQLEKNKRQPEDTSVHQVSNEEKITHENH
;
A
#
# COMPACT_ATOMS: atom_id res chain seq x y z
N MET A 1 -6.53 9.67 25.79
CA MET A 1 -7.55 8.86 25.09
C MET A 1 -6.81 7.68 24.48
N SER A 2 -7.16 6.46 24.88
CA SER A 2 -6.55 5.22 24.36
C SER A 2 -7.35 4.73 23.16
N TYR A 3 -6.69 4.48 22.02
CA TYR A 3 -7.37 4.04 20.80
C TYR A 3 -7.80 2.57 20.86
N THR A 4 -8.87 2.27 20.14
CA THR A 4 -9.33 0.91 19.90
C THR A 4 -8.34 0.14 19.02
N GLN A 5 -8.34 -1.19 19.13
CA GLN A 5 -7.47 -2.07 18.34
C GLN A 5 -7.66 -1.89 16.83
N SER A 6 -8.89 -1.60 16.41
CA SER A 6 -9.25 -1.34 15.01
C SER A 6 -8.58 -0.06 14.49
N GLU A 7 -8.61 1.02 15.26
CA GLU A 7 -7.97 2.29 14.88
C GLU A 7 -6.44 2.12 14.75
N ARG A 8 -5.81 1.40 15.68
CA ARG A 8 -4.37 1.12 15.60
C ARG A 8 -3.99 0.34 14.34
N THR A 9 -4.84 -0.61 13.95
CA THR A 9 -4.63 -1.40 12.73
C THR A 9 -4.71 -0.53 11.48
N GLU A 10 -5.66 0.40 11.41
CA GLU A 10 -5.78 1.33 10.29
C GLU A 10 -4.62 2.34 10.24
N TYR A 11 -4.19 2.88 11.38
CA TYR A 11 -2.99 3.72 11.43
C TYR A 11 -1.74 2.97 10.98
N LYS A 12 -1.58 1.70 11.37
CA LYS A 12 -0.47 0.86 10.92
C LYS A 12 -0.48 0.66 9.41
N LYS A 13 -1.63 0.37 8.80
CA LYS A 13 -1.77 0.25 7.33
C LYS A 13 -1.42 1.55 6.63
N SER A 14 -1.91 2.68 7.14
CA SER A 14 -1.63 4.01 6.61
C SER A 14 -0.14 4.33 6.66
N ALA A 15 0.49 4.14 7.83
CA ALA A 15 1.92 4.34 8.04
C ALA A 15 2.77 3.48 7.10
N LYS A 16 2.41 2.20 6.91
CA LYS A 16 3.11 1.31 5.97
C LYS A 16 3.05 1.83 4.54
N LYS A 17 1.87 2.28 4.10
CA LYS A 17 1.68 2.82 2.75
C LYS A 17 2.49 4.09 2.54
N ILE A 18 2.50 4.99 3.53
CA ILE A 18 3.24 6.24 3.49
C ILE A 18 4.75 5.98 3.48
N ALA A 19 5.25 5.07 4.31
CA ALA A 19 6.65 4.66 4.32
C ALA A 19 7.08 4.13 2.94
N SER A 20 6.26 3.28 2.33
CA SER A 20 6.52 2.77 0.98
C SER A 20 6.57 3.86 -0.09
N LEU A 21 5.78 4.93 0.03
CA LEU A 21 5.79 6.05 -0.92
C LEU A 21 6.99 6.98 -0.72
N LEU A 22 7.45 7.13 0.53
CA LEU A 22 8.62 7.92 0.88
C LEU A 22 9.95 7.17 0.71
N GLY A 23 9.90 5.84 0.63
CA GLY A 23 11.09 4.98 0.66
C GLY A 23 11.67 4.77 2.06
N ASP A 24 10.89 5.04 3.12
CA ASP A 24 11.31 4.86 4.51
C ASP A 24 11.27 3.38 4.90
N ASP A 25 12.19 2.95 5.78
CA ASP A 25 12.16 1.61 6.38
C ASP A 25 11.06 1.50 7.44
N PHE A 26 9.96 0.86 7.07
CA PHE A 26 8.83 0.64 7.97
C PHE A 26 9.14 -0.33 9.11
N SER A 27 10.09 -1.25 8.94
CA SER A 27 10.39 -2.27 9.95
C SER A 27 11.01 -1.69 11.22
N ALA A 28 11.79 -0.62 11.09
CA ALA A 28 12.28 0.16 12.23
C ALA A 28 11.12 0.76 13.04
N LEU A 29 10.10 1.27 12.34
CA LEU A 29 8.93 1.88 12.96
C LEU A 29 8.02 0.85 13.65
N GLU A 30 7.88 -0.35 13.06
CA GLU A 30 7.17 -1.46 13.70
C GLU A 30 7.84 -1.90 14.99
N LYS A 31 9.18 -1.95 15.00
CA LYS A 31 9.95 -2.33 16.17
C LYS A 31 9.81 -1.31 17.30
N GLU A 32 9.97 -0.02 17.01
CA GLU A 32 9.80 1.04 18.01
C GLU A 32 8.38 1.06 18.59
N ALA A 33 7.36 0.93 17.74
CA ALA A 33 5.97 0.90 18.20
C ALA A 33 5.68 -0.30 19.12
N LEU A 34 6.34 -1.45 18.86
CA LEU A 34 6.22 -2.64 19.70
C LEU A 34 6.97 -2.47 21.03
N ASP A 35 8.20 -1.98 20.98
CA ASP A 35 9.09 -1.83 22.13
C ASP A 35 8.54 -0.81 23.14
N PHE A 36 7.95 0.28 22.67
CA PHE A 36 7.43 1.35 23.54
C PHE A 36 5.92 1.25 23.83
N GLN A 37 5.20 0.30 23.22
CA GLN A 37 3.73 0.20 23.27
C GLN A 37 3.01 1.52 22.95
N THR A 38 3.63 2.35 22.11
CA THR A 38 3.16 3.69 21.77
C THR A 38 2.38 3.67 20.46
N ASP A 39 1.47 4.64 20.28
CA ASP A 39 0.74 4.83 19.03
C ASP A 39 1.60 5.56 17.96
N HIS A 40 2.87 5.17 17.81
CA HIS A 40 3.83 5.78 16.86
C HIS A 40 3.33 5.77 15.41
N TYR A 41 2.51 4.79 15.04
CA TYR A 41 1.91 4.71 13.70
C TYR A 41 1.06 5.94 13.36
N LYS A 42 0.34 6.54 14.32
CA LYS A 42 -0.50 7.71 14.07
C LYS A 42 0.36 8.93 13.80
N SER A 43 1.31 9.21 14.69
CA SER A 43 2.22 10.36 14.55
C SER A 43 3.02 10.26 13.24
N TYR A 44 3.50 9.06 12.92
CA TYR A 44 4.21 8.83 11.67
C TYR A 44 3.30 9.00 10.45
N ALA A 45 2.06 8.50 10.48
CA ALA A 45 1.14 8.68 9.36
C ALA A 45 0.83 10.17 9.11
N GLN A 46 0.67 10.97 10.16
CA GLN A 46 0.43 12.42 10.04
C GLN A 46 1.66 13.15 9.49
N GLU A 47 2.85 12.89 10.05
CA GLU A 47 4.09 13.53 9.61
C GLU A 47 4.51 13.07 8.21
N GLY A 48 4.34 11.79 7.92
CA GLY A 48 4.65 11.22 6.61
C GLY A 48 3.71 11.73 5.51
N GLN A 49 2.44 12.00 5.81
CA GLN A 49 1.54 12.70 4.88
C GLN A 49 2.06 14.11 4.55
N LYS A 50 2.51 14.87 5.56
CA LYS A 50 3.09 16.19 5.34
C LYS A 50 4.35 16.11 4.47
N ARG A 51 5.26 15.17 4.77
CA ARG A 51 6.45 14.91 3.95
C ARG A 51 6.12 14.53 2.51
N LEU A 52 5.07 13.73 2.29
CA LEU A 52 4.60 13.40 0.95
C LEU A 52 4.11 14.63 0.19
N VAL A 53 3.30 15.49 0.82
CA VAL A 53 2.83 16.74 0.21
C VAL A 53 4.01 17.64 -0.15
N GLU A 54 4.93 17.85 0.78
CA GLU A 54 6.14 18.66 0.53
C GLU A 54 7.01 18.08 -0.61
N ALA A 55 7.14 16.75 -0.68
CA ALA A 55 7.86 16.09 -1.77
C ALA A 55 7.17 16.28 -3.13
N LEU A 56 5.84 16.23 -3.17
CA LEU A 56 5.06 16.48 -4.39
C LEU A 56 5.18 17.95 -4.84
N GLU A 57 5.08 18.89 -3.90
CA GLU A 57 5.26 20.33 -4.16
C GLU A 57 6.66 20.63 -4.71
N LYS A 58 7.72 20.08 -4.10
CA LYS A 58 9.11 20.26 -4.56
C LYS A 58 9.35 19.70 -5.97
N ASN A 59 8.66 18.63 -6.34
CA ASN A 59 8.78 18.02 -7.67
C ASN A 59 7.92 18.72 -8.73
N ASN A 60 7.27 19.85 -8.42
CA ASN A 60 6.27 20.50 -9.29
C ASN A 60 5.21 19.51 -9.80
N PHE A 61 4.91 18.49 -9.00
CA PHE A 61 3.98 17.44 -9.39
C PHE A 61 2.56 18.01 -9.37
N SER A 62 2.01 18.28 -10.55
CA SER A 62 0.63 18.72 -10.67
C SER A 62 -0.30 17.51 -10.72
N LEU A 63 -1.35 17.50 -9.90
CA LEU A 63 -2.42 16.49 -9.97
C LEU A 63 -3.04 16.37 -11.38
N THR A 64 -2.98 17.42 -12.19
CA THR A 64 -3.42 17.42 -13.59
C THR A 64 -2.57 16.50 -14.49
N GLN A 65 -1.32 16.20 -14.12
CA GLN A 65 -0.47 15.25 -14.83
C GLN A 65 -0.85 13.79 -14.52
N LEU A 66 -1.42 13.51 -13.35
CA LEU A 66 -1.88 12.17 -12.98
C LEU A 66 -3.10 11.73 -13.82
N GLU A 67 -3.98 12.65 -14.19
CA GLU A 67 -5.10 12.37 -15.10
C GLU A 67 -4.64 11.99 -16.51
N LYS A 68 -3.49 12.50 -16.97
CA LYS A 68 -2.91 12.14 -18.27
C LYS A 68 -2.32 10.73 -18.31
N ASN A 69 -1.91 10.17 -17.18
CA ASN A 69 -1.38 8.81 -17.07
C ASN A 69 -2.47 7.74 -16.83
N LYS A 70 -3.76 8.11 -16.80
CA LYS A 70 -4.89 7.16 -16.80
C LYS A 70 -5.34 6.77 -18.23
N ARG A 71 -4.40 6.56 -19.14
CA ARG A 71 -4.62 5.89 -20.44
C ARG A 71 -3.71 4.66 -20.46
N GLN A 72 -4.10 3.42 -20.67
CA GLN A 72 -5.35 2.69 -20.90
C GLN A 72 -5.20 1.41 -20.02
N PRO A 73 -6.27 0.68 -19.66
CA PRO A 73 -6.06 -0.74 -19.40
C PRO A 73 -5.46 -1.31 -20.68
N GLU A 74 -4.18 -1.68 -20.65
CA GLU A 74 -3.67 -2.55 -21.71
C GLU A 74 -4.58 -3.77 -21.71
N ASP A 75 -5.24 -3.96 -22.84
CA ASP A 75 -6.03 -5.14 -23.16
C ASP A 75 -5.07 -6.33 -23.07
N THR A 76 -4.86 -6.85 -21.86
CA THR A 76 -4.30 -8.18 -21.68
C THR A 76 -5.38 -9.12 -22.19
N SER A 77 -5.37 -9.33 -23.51
CA SER A 77 -5.86 -10.55 -24.14
C SER A 77 -5.07 -11.70 -23.51
N VAL A 78 -5.53 -12.12 -22.34
CA VAL A 78 -5.11 -13.37 -21.73
C VAL A 78 -5.64 -14.42 -22.70
N HIS A 79 -4.72 -14.98 -23.49
CA HIS A 79 -4.97 -16.16 -24.29
C HIS A 79 -5.73 -17.17 -23.43
N GLN A 80 -6.98 -17.46 -23.82
CA GLN A 80 -7.71 -18.59 -23.30
C GLN A 80 -6.86 -19.82 -23.61
N VAL A 81 -6.18 -20.35 -22.60
CA VAL A 81 -5.58 -21.67 -22.65
C VAL A 81 -6.76 -22.66 -22.69
N SER A 82 -7.25 -22.92 -23.90
CA SER A 82 -7.97 -24.16 -24.16
C SER A 82 -6.93 -25.28 -24.04
N ASN A 83 -7.02 -26.10 -23.01
CA ASN A 83 -6.44 -27.43 -23.02
C ASN A 83 -7.33 -28.37 -22.20
N GLU A 84 -8.16 -29.08 -22.98
CA GLU A 84 -8.65 -30.45 -22.82
C GLU A 84 -8.80 -31.02 -21.40
N GLU A 85 -10.05 -31.22 -21.01
CA GLU A 85 -10.47 -32.24 -20.05
C GLU A 85 -10.00 -33.63 -20.53
N LYS A 86 -8.94 -34.16 -19.92
CA LYS A 86 -8.69 -35.60 -19.93
C LYS A 86 -9.48 -36.22 -18.78
N ILE A 87 -10.63 -36.78 -19.13
CA ILE A 87 -11.37 -37.73 -18.30
C ILE A 87 -10.51 -38.99 -18.22
N THR A 88 -9.89 -39.23 -17.07
CA THR A 88 -9.28 -40.54 -16.75
C THR A 88 -10.39 -41.41 -16.16
N HIS A 89 -10.87 -42.36 -16.96
CA HIS A 89 -11.56 -43.54 -16.45
C HIS A 89 -10.56 -44.37 -15.65
N GLU A 90 -10.83 -44.64 -14.37
CA GLU A 90 -10.26 -45.79 -13.69
C GLU A 90 -11.34 -46.50 -12.87
N ASN A 91 -11.48 -47.79 -13.19
CA ASN A 91 -12.45 -48.73 -12.66
C ASN A 91 -12.15 -49.07 -11.20
N HIS A 92 -13.20 -49.24 -10.40
CA HIS A 92 -13.35 -50.42 -9.55
C HIS A 92 -14.81 -50.67 -9.18
#